data_AF-A0A9D7QSZ6-F1
#
_entry.id   AF-A0A9D7QSZ6-F1
#
_cell.length_a   1.000
_cell.length_b   1.000
_cell.length_c   1.000
_cell.angle_alpha   90.00
_cell.angle_beta   90.00
_cell.angle_gamma   90.00
#
_symmetry.space_group_name_H-M   'P 1'
#
loop_
_entity.id
_entity.type
_entity.pdbx_description
1 polymer ?
#
loop_
_entity_poly.entity_id
_entity_poly.type
_entity_poly.pdbx_seq_one_letter_code
_entity_poly.pdbx_strand_id
1 'polypeptide(L)'
;MDGAGNIYVTGTYIGIATFGTTTLTSVGNIDIFTVKHDISGNVVWAKSAGGIGDDYSTNIDSDENGTTYLTGYYASPTMTFGTTILTNSGVTNIFTGKYDQNGNAIWAKSIGGTIADSGVSIVLDGNNNFYLTGNFSSPVINFGPITLTNGGVGISPYDIYVAKLDSSGNVLWAKSAGGQGLEGARAIAIDNYGNAYITGSFTCPVINFGTSSLTNSGGADLFVAKVDSSGNFLFSKSATGSTFDAGFNIAVDSIGNVCIVGYYQSSSLTFGSTTISNSGDVDLFVAKLSFATGLNDVSSNENLIAFPNPSNGSFYLDHRFDKYVFRYIMFLAN
;
A
#
# COMPACT_ATOMS: atom_id res chain seq x y z
N MET A 1 -0.05 9.02 12.54
CA MET A 1 0.36 9.72 13.79
C MET A 1 1.62 10.49 13.44
N ASP A 2 1.76 11.74 13.90
CA ASP A 2 2.97 12.52 13.62
C ASP A 2 4.09 12.28 14.66
N GLY A 3 5.24 12.95 14.49
CA GLY A 3 6.40 12.81 15.39
C GLY A 3 6.16 13.33 16.81
N ALA A 4 5.11 14.12 17.03
CA ALA A 4 4.69 14.59 18.35
C ALA A 4 3.64 13.69 19.01
N GLY A 5 3.23 12.60 18.35
CA GLY A 5 2.24 11.66 18.87
C GLY A 5 0.79 12.09 18.62
N ASN A 6 0.54 13.12 17.79
CA ASN A 6 -0.82 13.52 17.45
C ASN A 6 -1.47 12.50 16.51
N ILE A 7 -2.77 12.27 16.70
CA ILE A 7 -3.55 11.26 15.97
C ILE A 7 -4.41 11.97 14.93
N TYR A 8 -4.42 11.40 13.72
CA TYR A 8 -5.21 11.92 12.61
C TYR A 8 -6.25 10.87 12.21
N VAL A 9 -7.50 11.31 12.10
CA VAL A 9 -8.64 10.46 11.74
C VAL A 9 -9.33 11.08 10.54
N THR A 10 -9.63 10.27 9.54
CA THR A 10 -10.46 10.65 8.40
C THR A 10 -11.62 9.66 8.28
N GLY A 11 -12.68 10.09 7.63
CA GLY A 11 -13.84 9.24 7.37
C GLY A 11 -14.95 10.05 6.75
N THR A 12 -16.18 9.55 6.88
CA THR A 12 -17.37 10.21 6.34
C THR A 12 -18.41 10.50 7.39
N TYR A 13 -19.27 11.47 7.10
CA TYR A 13 -20.39 11.83 7.95
C TYR A 13 -21.58 12.35 7.13
N ILE A 14 -22.77 12.31 7.72
CA ILE A 14 -24.03 12.81 7.14
C ILE A 14 -24.61 13.85 8.07
N GLY A 15 -25.04 14.99 7.53
CA GLY A 15 -25.70 16.04 8.30
C GLY A 15 -24.71 16.78 9.19
N ILE A 16 -24.77 16.56 10.50
CA ILE A 16 -23.95 17.31 11.48
C ILE A 16 -23.06 16.34 12.25
N ALA A 17 -21.75 16.62 12.29
CA ALA A 17 -20.80 15.94 13.15
C ALA A 17 -20.12 16.93 14.09
N THR A 18 -19.96 16.58 15.37
CA THR A 18 -19.29 17.44 16.35
C THR A 18 -18.06 16.73 16.91
N PHE A 19 -16.92 17.40 16.81
CA PHE A 19 -15.62 16.95 17.30
C PHE A 19 -15.10 17.97 18.31
N GLY A 20 -15.16 17.62 19.61
CA GLY A 20 -14.86 18.57 20.68
C GLY A 20 -15.81 19.77 20.61
N THR A 21 -15.26 20.97 20.39
CA THR A 21 -16.05 22.21 20.21
C THR A 21 -16.28 22.59 18.75
N THR A 22 -15.75 21.82 17.79
CA THR A 22 -15.91 22.09 16.36
C THR A 22 -17.09 21.29 15.81
N THR A 23 -18.05 21.98 15.20
CA THR A 23 -19.17 21.36 14.48
C THR A 23 -18.96 21.49 12.98
N LEU A 24 -19.06 20.37 12.28
CA LEU A 24 -19.04 20.27 10.82
C LEU A 24 -20.46 19.97 10.33
N THR A 25 -20.81 20.54 9.18
CA THR A 25 -22.09 20.30 8.50
C THR A 25 -21.78 19.87 7.07
N SER A 26 -22.34 18.73 6.66
CA SER A 26 -22.19 18.26 5.29
C SER A 26 -22.90 19.21 4.33
N VAL A 27 -22.27 19.47 3.19
CA VAL A 27 -22.86 20.22 2.08
C VAL A 27 -23.88 19.35 1.36
N GLY A 28 -23.52 18.08 1.15
CA GLY A 28 -24.32 17.07 0.48
C GLY A 28 -24.79 15.96 1.42
N ASN A 29 -24.97 14.79 0.84
CA ASN A 29 -25.44 13.61 1.54
C ASN A 29 -24.33 13.04 2.43
N ILE A 30 -23.21 12.61 1.84
CA ILE A 30 -22.07 12.06 2.56
C ILE A 30 -20.86 12.94 2.26
N ASP A 31 -20.27 13.51 3.30
CA ASP A 31 -19.06 14.34 3.19
C ASP A 31 -17.90 13.76 4.00
N ILE A 32 -16.70 14.23 3.71
CA ILE A 32 -15.46 13.83 4.37
C ILE A 32 -15.26 14.66 5.63
N PHE A 33 -14.90 14.01 6.74
CA PHE A 33 -14.28 14.71 7.87
C PHE A 33 -12.81 14.33 7.97
N THR A 34 -11.99 15.27 8.44
CA THR A 34 -10.62 15.01 8.90
C THR A 34 -10.40 15.71 10.23
N VAL A 35 -9.88 14.99 11.22
CA VAL A 35 -9.73 15.48 12.60
C VAL A 35 -8.33 15.16 13.10
N LYS A 36 -7.68 16.16 13.71
CA LYS A 36 -6.46 15.99 14.49
C LYS A 36 -6.80 15.97 15.98
N HIS A 37 -6.28 14.98 16.68
CA HIS A 37 -6.28 14.91 18.13
C HIS A 37 -4.85 15.03 18.67
N ASP A 38 -4.68 15.68 19.82
CA ASP A 38 -3.43 15.63 20.55
C ASP A 38 -3.23 14.25 21.21
N ILE A 39 -2.06 14.03 21.82
CA ILE A 39 -1.73 12.77 22.50
C ILE A 39 -2.64 12.47 23.72
N SER A 40 -3.36 13.48 24.23
CA SER A 40 -4.35 13.30 25.31
C SER A 40 -5.75 13.01 24.77
N GLY A 41 -5.92 12.96 23.44
CA GLY A 41 -7.20 12.74 22.78
C GLY A 41 -8.06 14.00 22.63
N ASN A 42 -7.54 15.20 22.91
CA ASN A 42 -8.28 16.43 22.69
C ASN A 42 -8.28 16.79 21.21
N VAL A 43 -9.41 17.29 20.68
CA VAL A 43 -9.50 17.77 19.30
C VAL A 43 -8.70 19.06 19.15
N VAL A 44 -7.71 19.04 18.25
CA VAL A 44 -6.91 20.22 17.86
C VAL A 44 -7.59 20.97 16.72
N TRP A 45 -8.04 20.25 15.70
CA TRP A 45 -8.84 20.80 14.61
C TRP A 45 -9.70 19.71 13.97
N ALA A 46 -10.82 20.12 13.36
CA ALA A 46 -11.65 19.29 12.51
C ALA A 46 -11.99 20.07 11.22
N LYS A 47 -11.97 19.37 10.08
CA LYS A 47 -12.21 19.93 8.74
C LYS A 47 -13.18 19.07 7.97
N SER A 48 -14.04 19.73 7.19
CA SER A 48 -14.89 19.08 6.20
C SER A 48 -14.33 19.28 4.80
N ALA A 49 -14.55 18.30 3.93
CA ALA A 49 -14.42 18.43 2.49
C ALA A 49 -15.57 17.64 1.83
N GLY A 50 -16.13 18.20 0.76
CA GLY A 50 -17.32 17.60 0.15
C GLY A 50 -17.96 18.51 -0.89
N GLY A 51 -18.97 17.96 -1.55
CA GLY A 51 -19.84 18.60 -2.52
C GLY A 51 -21.29 18.25 -2.23
N ILE A 52 -22.14 18.25 -3.26
CA ILE A 52 -23.58 17.98 -3.09
C ILE A 52 -23.92 16.48 -3.12
N GLY A 53 -22.99 15.63 -3.54
CA GLY A 53 -23.14 14.19 -3.70
C GLY A 53 -22.56 13.40 -2.53
N ASP A 54 -22.08 12.18 -2.82
CA ASP A 54 -21.43 11.31 -1.85
C ASP A 54 -19.91 11.32 -2.02
N ASP A 55 -19.20 11.72 -0.97
CA ASP A 55 -17.76 11.90 -0.97
C ASP A 55 -17.12 11.15 0.20
N TYR A 56 -16.18 10.26 -0.11
CA TYR A 56 -15.63 9.29 0.83
C TYR A 56 -14.14 9.43 0.97
N SER A 57 -13.65 9.62 2.20
CA SER A 57 -12.23 9.43 2.50
C SER A 57 -12.01 8.03 3.05
N THR A 58 -11.01 7.35 2.50
CA THR A 58 -10.73 5.95 2.78
C THR A 58 -9.48 5.77 3.63
N ASN A 59 -8.51 6.68 3.52
CA ASN A 59 -7.26 6.57 4.26
C ASN A 59 -6.53 7.92 4.40
N ILE A 60 -5.72 8.02 5.45
CA ILE A 60 -4.91 9.19 5.80
C ILE A 60 -3.56 8.74 6.33
N ASP A 61 -2.51 9.50 5.98
CA ASP A 61 -1.18 9.37 6.57
C ASP A 61 -0.60 10.76 6.87
N SER A 62 0.38 10.83 7.75
CA SER A 62 0.98 12.09 8.23
C SER A 62 2.50 12.02 8.28
N ASP A 63 3.17 13.09 7.89
CA ASP A 63 4.61 13.22 8.11
C ASP A 63 4.94 13.52 9.58
N GLU A 64 6.23 13.49 9.93
CA GLU A 64 6.70 13.75 11.30
C GLU A 64 6.35 15.16 11.80
N ASN A 65 6.16 16.13 10.88
CA ASN A 65 5.81 17.51 11.19
C ASN A 65 4.29 17.75 11.28
N GLY A 66 3.49 16.70 11.09
CA GLY A 66 2.03 16.78 11.16
C GLY A 66 1.35 17.29 9.90
N THR A 67 2.04 17.35 8.77
CA THR A 67 1.44 17.52 7.44
C THR A 67 0.72 16.23 7.07
N THR A 68 -0.55 16.31 6.68
CA THR A 68 -1.36 15.11 6.41
C THR A 68 -1.72 14.99 4.96
N TYR A 69 -1.73 13.76 4.46
CA TYR A 69 -2.15 13.38 3.12
C TYR A 69 -3.28 12.38 3.24
N LEU A 70 -4.36 12.58 2.48
CA LEU A 70 -5.51 11.69 2.50
C LEU A 70 -5.97 11.39 1.08
N THR A 71 -6.62 10.24 0.93
CA THR A 71 -7.22 9.81 -0.32
C THR A 71 -8.63 9.27 -0.10
N GLY A 72 -9.28 8.95 -1.20
CA GLY A 72 -10.65 8.51 -1.25
C GLY A 72 -11.24 8.69 -2.65
N TYR A 73 -12.55 8.80 -2.72
CA TYR A 73 -13.27 9.05 -3.96
C TYR A 73 -14.49 9.93 -3.73
N TYR A 74 -14.95 10.59 -4.79
CA TYR A 74 -16.05 11.53 -4.70
C TYR A 74 -16.98 11.36 -5.90
N ALA A 75 -18.28 11.30 -5.63
CA ALA A 75 -19.34 11.22 -6.63
C ALA A 75 -19.93 12.61 -6.93
N SER A 76 -19.65 13.60 -6.08
CA SER A 76 -20.04 15.00 -6.32
C SER A 76 -19.53 15.51 -7.67
N PRO A 77 -20.36 16.24 -8.47
CA PRO A 77 -19.88 16.89 -9.70
C PRO A 77 -18.71 17.84 -9.43
N THR A 78 -18.74 18.53 -8.29
CA THR A 78 -17.62 19.28 -7.74
C THR A 78 -17.52 19.04 -6.25
N MET A 79 -16.30 18.88 -5.75
CA MET A 79 -16.00 18.80 -4.32
C MET A 79 -15.09 19.97 -3.93
N THR A 80 -15.36 20.57 -2.77
CA THR A 80 -14.52 21.62 -2.19
C THR A 80 -13.64 21.05 -1.08
N PHE A 81 -12.34 21.29 -1.19
CA PHE A 81 -11.32 20.93 -0.21
C PHE A 81 -10.57 22.21 0.20
N GLY A 82 -10.96 22.81 1.32
CA GLY A 82 -10.52 24.15 1.69
C GLY A 82 -10.96 25.18 0.64
N THR A 83 -10.01 25.82 -0.05
CA THR A 83 -10.30 26.74 -1.17
C THR A 83 -10.17 26.07 -2.54
N THR A 84 -9.70 24.82 -2.60
CA THR A 84 -9.53 24.08 -3.86
C THR A 84 -10.86 23.45 -4.27
N ILE A 85 -11.24 23.61 -5.53
CA ILE A 85 -12.41 22.95 -6.12
C ILE A 85 -11.92 21.87 -7.08
N LEU A 86 -12.36 20.64 -6.85
CA LEU A 86 -12.14 19.51 -7.75
C LEU A 86 -13.39 19.27 -8.59
N THR A 87 -13.22 18.85 -9.84
CA THR A 87 -14.31 18.50 -10.75
C THR A 87 -14.32 17.00 -11.00
N ASN A 88 -15.48 16.37 -10.94
CA ASN A 88 -15.66 14.96 -11.30
C ASN A 88 -16.04 14.86 -12.79
N SER A 89 -15.35 14.01 -13.53
CA SER A 89 -15.60 13.73 -14.95
C SER A 89 -16.23 12.36 -15.21
N GLY A 90 -16.44 11.57 -14.16
CA GLY A 90 -16.96 10.21 -14.22
C GLY A 90 -18.10 9.97 -13.24
N VAL A 91 -18.31 8.71 -12.88
CA VAL A 91 -19.25 8.30 -11.82
C VAL A 91 -18.64 8.62 -10.47
N THR A 92 -17.41 8.19 -10.23
CA THR A 92 -16.60 8.59 -9.08
C THR A 92 -15.17 8.82 -9.54
N ASN A 93 -14.52 9.86 -9.03
CA ASN A 93 -13.09 10.08 -9.24
C ASN A 93 -12.34 9.92 -7.92
N ILE A 94 -11.08 9.51 -8.02
CA ILE A 94 -10.14 9.50 -6.90
C ILE A 94 -9.82 10.95 -6.55
N PHE A 95 -9.70 11.25 -5.25
CA PHE A 95 -9.02 12.48 -4.82
C PHE A 95 -7.80 12.17 -3.97
N THR A 96 -6.88 13.14 -3.96
CA THR A 96 -5.82 13.25 -2.96
C THR A 96 -5.81 14.66 -2.42
N GLY A 97 -5.67 14.79 -1.11
CA GLY A 97 -5.65 16.09 -0.42
C GLY A 97 -4.46 16.20 0.50
N LYS A 98 -4.04 17.44 0.77
CA LYS A 98 -2.97 17.75 1.72
C LYS A 98 -3.38 18.88 2.66
N TYR A 99 -3.25 18.65 3.96
CA TYR A 99 -3.37 19.69 5.00
C TYR A 99 -2.02 19.96 5.66
N ASP A 100 -1.80 21.20 6.08
CA ASP A 100 -0.71 21.53 7.01
C ASP A 100 -1.04 21.07 8.45
N GLN A 101 -0.07 21.23 9.36
CA GLN A 101 -0.21 20.86 10.78
C GLN A 101 -1.37 21.57 11.52
N ASN A 102 -1.84 22.70 10.99
CA ASN A 102 -2.93 23.51 11.54
C ASN A 102 -4.29 23.22 10.87
N GLY A 103 -4.33 22.26 9.94
CA GLY A 103 -5.55 21.89 9.21
C GLY A 103 -5.91 22.87 8.08
N ASN A 104 -4.96 23.69 7.60
CA ASN A 104 -5.16 24.49 6.39
C ASN A 104 -4.93 23.63 5.15
N ALA A 105 -5.86 23.64 4.21
CA ALA A 105 -5.71 22.91 2.96
C ALA A 105 -4.58 23.55 2.12
N ILE A 106 -3.58 22.74 1.75
CA ILE A 106 -2.47 23.18 0.91
C ILE A 106 -2.82 22.97 -0.56
N TRP A 107 -3.27 21.76 -0.90
CA TRP A 107 -3.72 21.41 -2.25
C TRP A 107 -4.66 20.21 -2.19
N ALA A 108 -5.44 20.04 -3.25
CA ALA A 108 -6.15 18.81 -3.57
C ALA A 108 -6.04 18.52 -5.07
N LYS A 109 -6.05 17.25 -5.46
CA LYS A 109 -6.00 16.83 -6.86
C LYS A 109 -7.01 15.72 -7.13
N SER A 110 -7.66 15.80 -8.29
CA SER A 110 -8.50 14.75 -8.85
C SER A 110 -7.70 13.85 -9.76
N ILE A 111 -7.97 12.54 -9.69
CA ILE A 111 -7.42 11.51 -10.55
C ILE A 111 -8.58 10.61 -10.97
N GLY A 112 -8.71 10.28 -12.24
CA GLY A 112 -9.79 9.40 -12.69
C GLY A 112 -10.01 9.44 -14.19
N GLY A 113 -11.11 8.84 -14.59
CA GLY A 113 -11.58 8.74 -15.96
C GLY A 113 -13.06 9.10 -16.07
N THR A 114 -13.80 8.28 -16.81
CA THR A 114 -15.20 8.53 -17.19
C THR A 114 -16.19 7.64 -16.45
N ILE A 115 -15.73 6.67 -15.65
CA ILE A 115 -16.58 5.73 -14.90
C ILE A 115 -16.21 5.80 -13.40
N ALA A 116 -16.09 4.67 -12.71
CA ALA A 116 -15.95 4.62 -11.26
C ALA A 116 -14.51 4.28 -10.90
N ASP A 117 -13.84 5.25 -10.28
CA ASP A 117 -12.46 5.12 -9.81
C ASP A 117 -12.40 5.45 -8.32
N SER A 118 -11.55 4.73 -7.59
CA SER A 118 -11.51 4.78 -6.12
C SER A 118 -10.11 4.75 -5.55
N GLY A 119 -9.79 5.74 -4.70
CA GLY A 119 -8.61 5.72 -3.85
C GLY A 119 -8.88 4.91 -2.59
N VAL A 120 -7.99 3.99 -2.24
CA VAL A 120 -8.21 3.05 -1.13
C VAL A 120 -7.23 3.28 0.01
N SER A 121 -5.94 3.40 -0.28
CA SER A 121 -4.92 3.53 0.76
C SER A 121 -3.76 4.40 0.31
N ILE A 122 -3.17 5.13 1.26
CA ILE A 122 -2.08 6.07 1.07
C ILE A 122 -1.00 5.84 2.14
N VAL A 123 0.27 5.96 1.77
CA VAL A 123 1.40 5.89 2.72
C VAL A 123 2.53 6.81 2.27
N LEU A 124 3.20 7.46 3.22
CA LEU A 124 4.29 8.40 3.00
C LEU A 124 5.66 7.73 3.16
N ASP A 125 6.63 8.11 2.31
CA ASP A 125 8.05 7.87 2.57
C ASP A 125 8.70 9.00 3.36
N GLY A 126 9.92 8.78 3.86
CA GLY A 126 10.66 9.77 4.63
C GLY A 126 11.06 11.05 3.87
N ASN A 127 10.80 11.12 2.56
CA ASN A 127 10.99 12.31 1.73
C ASN A 127 9.66 13.01 1.40
N ASN A 128 8.57 12.62 2.08
CA ASN A 128 7.20 13.11 1.85
C ASN A 128 6.68 12.88 0.42
N ASN A 129 7.25 11.89 -0.30
CA ASN A 129 6.54 11.29 -1.42
C ASN A 129 5.47 10.37 -0.84
N PHE A 130 4.36 10.19 -1.56
CA PHE A 130 3.30 9.30 -1.14
C PHE A 130 3.02 8.25 -2.19
N TYR A 131 2.61 7.09 -1.71
CA TYR A 131 2.23 5.94 -2.50
C TYR A 131 0.73 5.75 -2.35
N LEU A 132 0.05 5.50 -3.46
CA LEU A 132 -1.39 5.25 -3.50
C LEU A 132 -1.66 3.86 -4.05
N THR A 133 -2.71 3.23 -3.56
CA THR A 133 -3.37 2.13 -4.26
C THR A 133 -4.88 2.31 -4.26
N GLY A 134 -5.53 1.66 -5.21
CA GLY A 134 -6.97 1.72 -5.38
C GLY A 134 -7.43 0.93 -6.60
N ASN A 135 -8.68 1.15 -6.99
CA ASN A 135 -9.36 0.40 -8.04
C ASN A 135 -9.94 1.36 -9.07
N PHE A 136 -9.98 0.94 -10.33
CA PHE A 136 -10.55 1.76 -11.39
C PHE A 136 -11.30 0.90 -12.40
N SER A 137 -12.53 1.32 -12.72
CA SER A 137 -13.35 0.73 -13.78
C SER A 137 -13.38 1.58 -15.05
N SER A 138 -12.81 2.79 -15.00
CA SER A 138 -12.66 3.61 -16.19
C SER A 138 -11.75 2.91 -17.21
N PRO A 139 -12.08 2.95 -18.52
CA PRO A 139 -11.20 2.38 -19.56
C PRO A 139 -9.78 2.92 -19.50
N VAL A 140 -9.64 4.20 -19.13
CA VAL A 140 -8.38 4.85 -18.83
C VAL A 140 -8.52 5.77 -17.61
N ILE A 141 -7.46 5.87 -16.82
CA ILE A 141 -7.30 6.88 -15.77
C ILE A 141 -5.99 7.64 -15.96
N ASN A 142 -5.97 8.91 -15.60
CA ASN A 142 -4.83 9.79 -15.82
C ASN A 142 -4.21 10.28 -14.51
N PHE A 143 -2.96 9.92 -14.28
CA PHE A 143 -2.09 10.49 -13.26
C PHE A 143 -1.22 11.56 -13.92
N GLY A 144 -1.79 12.72 -14.25
CA GLY A 144 -1.05 13.75 -15.00
C GLY A 144 -0.54 13.24 -16.35
N PRO A 145 0.79 13.17 -16.60
CA PRO A 145 1.36 12.67 -17.86
C PRO A 145 1.29 11.14 -18.03
N ILE A 146 0.93 10.38 -16.99
CA ILE A 146 0.87 8.91 -17.05
C ILE A 146 -0.59 8.47 -17.16
N THR A 147 -0.91 7.74 -18.23
CA THR A 147 -2.20 7.09 -18.42
C THR A 147 -2.10 5.60 -18.12
N LEU A 148 -3.03 5.09 -17.31
CA LEU A 148 -3.22 3.66 -17.10
C LEU A 148 -4.48 3.22 -17.85
N THR A 149 -4.44 2.01 -18.39
CA THR A 149 -5.55 1.39 -19.12
C THR A 149 -6.10 0.23 -18.30
N ASN A 150 -7.42 0.11 -18.25
CA ASN A 150 -8.10 -1.03 -17.66
C ASN A 150 -8.13 -2.17 -18.69
N GLY A 151 -7.58 -3.32 -18.33
CA GLY A 151 -7.51 -4.50 -19.18
C GLY A 151 -8.69 -5.47 -19.01
N GLY A 152 -9.57 -5.23 -18.04
CA GLY A 152 -10.69 -6.10 -17.74
C GLY A 152 -11.84 -6.01 -18.75
N VAL A 153 -12.67 -7.05 -18.74
CA VAL A 153 -13.83 -7.20 -19.64
C VAL A 153 -15.07 -7.56 -18.85
N GLY A 154 -16.24 -7.21 -19.39
CA GLY A 154 -17.53 -7.54 -18.80
C GLY A 154 -18.19 -6.35 -18.10
N ILE A 155 -19.04 -6.64 -17.12
CA ILE A 155 -19.82 -5.63 -16.40
C ILE A 155 -19.01 -5.15 -15.19
N SER A 156 -18.63 -3.88 -15.20
CA SER A 156 -17.87 -3.20 -14.13
C SER A 156 -16.53 -3.87 -13.75
N PRO A 157 -15.65 -4.18 -14.72
CA PRO A 157 -14.33 -4.72 -14.41
C PRO A 157 -13.50 -3.67 -13.66
N TYR A 158 -12.92 -4.05 -12.52
CA TYR A 158 -12.01 -3.20 -11.78
C TYR A 158 -10.60 -3.77 -11.92
N ASP A 159 -9.70 -2.97 -12.46
CA ASP A 159 -8.26 -3.18 -12.33
C ASP A 159 -7.76 -2.44 -11.08
N ILE A 160 -6.63 -2.87 -10.55
CA ILE A 160 -5.96 -2.18 -9.45
C ILE A 160 -4.87 -1.26 -9.99
N TYR A 161 -4.60 -0.17 -9.26
CA TYR A 161 -3.44 0.67 -9.52
C TYR A 161 -2.54 0.79 -8.29
N VAL A 162 -1.27 1.11 -8.57
CA VAL A 162 -0.29 1.56 -7.59
C VAL A 162 0.47 2.73 -8.20
N ALA A 163 0.62 3.81 -7.43
CA ALA A 163 1.28 5.02 -7.91
C ALA A 163 2.17 5.63 -6.82
N LYS A 164 3.26 6.28 -7.23
CA LYS A 164 4.08 7.13 -6.38
C LYS A 164 4.02 8.56 -6.88
N LEU A 165 3.80 9.49 -5.97
CA LEU A 165 3.71 10.92 -6.24
C LEU A 165 4.64 11.69 -5.28
N ASP A 166 5.15 12.83 -5.73
CA ASP A 166 5.95 13.72 -4.90
C ASP A 166 5.09 14.50 -3.88
N SER A 167 5.72 15.23 -2.97
CA SER A 167 5.05 16.03 -1.94
C SER A 167 4.11 17.15 -2.46
N SER A 168 4.22 17.48 -3.75
CA SER A 168 3.39 18.45 -4.48
C SER A 168 2.27 17.74 -5.27
N GLY A 169 2.15 16.41 -5.16
CA GLY A 169 1.19 15.57 -5.85
C GLY A 169 1.49 15.39 -7.33
N ASN A 170 2.72 15.55 -7.79
CA ASN A 170 3.10 15.21 -9.16
C ASN A 170 3.45 13.73 -9.21
N VAL A 171 2.96 13.02 -10.23
CA VAL A 171 3.27 11.59 -10.38
C VAL A 171 4.75 11.41 -10.70
N LEU A 172 5.37 10.45 -10.03
CA LEU A 172 6.72 9.96 -10.34
C LEU A 172 6.62 8.68 -11.18
N TRP A 173 5.72 7.78 -10.80
CA TRP A 173 5.31 6.63 -11.60
C TRP A 173 3.91 6.16 -11.21
N ALA A 174 3.23 5.47 -12.14
CA ALA A 174 1.99 4.76 -11.88
C ALA A 174 1.98 3.45 -12.68
N LYS A 175 1.38 2.40 -12.11
CA LYS A 175 1.26 1.06 -12.69
C LYS A 175 -0.10 0.49 -12.39
N SER A 176 -0.66 -0.26 -13.34
CA SER A 176 -1.85 -1.08 -13.11
C SER A 176 -1.47 -2.56 -13.04
N ALA A 177 -2.33 -3.33 -12.38
CA ALA A 177 -2.36 -4.78 -12.43
C ALA A 177 -3.83 -5.20 -12.57
N GLY A 178 -4.08 -6.24 -13.34
CA GLY A 178 -5.44 -6.61 -13.71
C GLY A 178 -5.51 -7.90 -14.50
N GLY A 179 -6.73 -8.39 -14.66
CA GLY A 179 -7.06 -9.59 -15.41
C GLY A 179 -8.46 -9.50 -16.03
N GLN A 180 -8.95 -10.62 -16.55
CA GLN A 180 -10.32 -10.69 -17.08
C GLN A 180 -11.30 -10.93 -15.91
N GLY A 181 -11.54 -9.94 -15.05
CA GLY A 181 -12.41 -10.10 -13.88
C GLY A 181 -12.47 -8.89 -12.95
N LEU A 182 -12.76 -9.14 -11.68
CA LEU A 182 -12.79 -8.14 -10.62
C LEU A 182 -11.54 -8.27 -9.75
N GLU A 183 -10.77 -7.19 -9.70
CA GLU A 183 -9.61 -7.06 -8.82
C GLU A 183 -9.82 -5.92 -7.83
N GLY A 184 -9.39 -6.13 -6.59
CA GLY A 184 -9.60 -5.19 -5.51
C GLY A 184 -8.37 -5.03 -4.64
N ALA A 185 -7.66 -3.91 -4.76
CA ALA A 185 -6.64 -3.50 -3.80
C ALA A 185 -7.31 -3.00 -2.53
N ARG A 186 -6.69 -3.31 -1.38
CA ARG A 186 -7.25 -3.00 -0.05
C ARG A 186 -6.29 -2.23 0.85
N ALA A 187 -4.99 -2.44 0.71
CA ALA A 187 -3.99 -1.72 1.49
C ALA A 187 -2.64 -1.65 0.79
N ILE A 188 -1.86 -0.62 1.13
CA ILE A 188 -0.47 -0.44 0.73
C ILE A 188 0.40 -0.15 1.96
N ALA A 189 1.62 -0.67 1.96
CA ALA A 189 2.68 -0.31 2.91
C ALA A 189 4.01 -0.21 2.16
N ILE A 190 4.99 0.48 2.74
CA ILE A 190 6.31 0.63 2.15
C ILE A 190 7.42 0.22 3.13
N ASP A 191 8.55 -0.22 2.59
CA ASP A 191 9.79 -0.39 3.37
C ASP A 191 10.71 0.84 3.25
N ASN A 192 11.80 0.86 4.04
CA ASN A 192 12.77 1.96 4.05
C ASN A 192 13.56 2.10 2.73
N TYR A 193 13.45 1.12 1.82
CA TYR A 193 14.04 1.19 0.48
C TYR A 193 13.07 1.81 -0.54
N GLY A 194 11.86 2.19 -0.10
CA GLY A 194 10.83 2.74 -0.97
C GLY A 194 10.14 1.70 -1.85
N ASN A 195 10.25 0.41 -1.51
CA ASN A 195 9.44 -0.61 -2.17
C ASN A 195 8.03 -0.59 -1.57
N ALA A 196 7.02 -0.66 -2.42
CA ALA A 196 5.63 -0.77 -2.02
C ALA A 196 5.17 -2.23 -2.00
N TYR A 197 4.31 -2.55 -1.04
CA TYR A 197 3.67 -3.84 -0.88
C TYR A 197 2.18 -3.61 -0.83
N ILE A 198 1.45 -4.28 -1.71
CA ILE A 198 -0.01 -4.17 -1.81
C ILE A 198 -0.66 -5.52 -1.56
N THR A 199 -1.86 -5.49 -0.98
CA THR A 199 -2.69 -6.68 -0.79
C THR A 199 -4.14 -6.41 -1.15
N GLY A 200 -4.88 -7.49 -1.39
CA GLY A 200 -6.26 -7.42 -1.85
C GLY A 200 -6.79 -8.79 -2.22
N SER A 201 -7.75 -8.81 -3.15
CA SER A 201 -8.35 -10.02 -3.70
C SER A 201 -8.56 -9.90 -5.22
N PHE A 202 -8.60 -11.04 -5.91
CA PHE A 202 -8.90 -11.09 -7.35
C PHE A 202 -9.80 -12.28 -7.68
N THR A 203 -10.75 -12.08 -8.59
CA THR A 203 -11.66 -13.14 -9.08
C THR A 203 -11.37 -13.54 -10.53
N CYS A 204 -10.52 -12.80 -11.24
CA CYS A 204 -10.12 -13.21 -12.58
C CYS A 204 -9.33 -14.53 -12.55
N PRO A 205 -9.43 -15.37 -13.60
CA PRO A 205 -8.66 -16.61 -13.65
C PRO A 205 -7.15 -16.40 -13.54
N VAL A 206 -6.64 -15.29 -14.09
CA VAL A 206 -5.24 -14.89 -14.01
C VAL A 206 -5.15 -13.37 -13.85
N ILE A 207 -4.46 -12.93 -12.80
CA ILE A 207 -4.07 -11.53 -12.58
C ILE A 207 -2.59 -11.34 -12.93
N ASN A 208 -2.25 -10.24 -13.60
CA ASN A 208 -0.88 -9.94 -14.02
C ASN A 208 -0.29 -8.75 -13.25
N PHE A 209 0.91 -8.94 -12.71
CA PHE A 209 1.74 -7.95 -12.03
C PHE A 209 3.06 -7.78 -12.79
N GLY A 210 3.04 -6.96 -13.84
CA GLY A 210 4.18 -6.84 -14.76
C GLY A 210 4.44 -8.16 -15.48
N THR A 211 5.58 -8.80 -15.21
CA THR A 211 5.96 -10.11 -15.79
C THR A 211 5.54 -11.30 -14.93
N SER A 212 5.06 -11.07 -13.71
CA SER A 212 4.57 -12.12 -12.80
C SER A 212 3.06 -12.27 -12.94
N SER A 213 2.56 -13.49 -12.80
CA SER A 213 1.12 -13.77 -12.81
C SER A 213 0.72 -14.67 -11.65
N LEU A 214 -0.52 -14.52 -11.19
CA LEU A 214 -1.15 -15.42 -10.21
C LEU A 214 -2.40 -16.02 -10.83
N THR A 215 -2.63 -17.30 -10.57
CA THR A 215 -3.82 -18.02 -11.02
C THR A 215 -4.80 -18.13 -9.86
N ASN A 216 -6.06 -17.79 -10.12
CA ASN A 216 -7.13 -17.97 -9.17
C ASN A 216 -7.52 -19.46 -9.10
N SER A 217 -7.71 -19.97 -7.89
CA SER A 217 -8.01 -21.38 -7.62
C SER A 217 -9.43 -21.60 -7.05
N GLY A 218 -10.26 -20.56 -7.00
CA GLY A 218 -11.51 -20.54 -6.23
C GLY A 218 -12.48 -19.43 -6.65
N GLY A 219 -13.11 -18.79 -5.67
CA GLY A 219 -14.06 -17.69 -5.92
C GLY A 219 -13.36 -16.34 -6.01
N ALA A 220 -12.62 -15.99 -4.97
CA ALA A 220 -11.72 -14.84 -4.95
C ALA A 220 -10.48 -15.23 -4.14
N ASP A 221 -9.30 -14.99 -4.68
CA ASP A 221 -8.06 -15.33 -4.00
C ASP A 221 -7.37 -14.07 -3.49
N LEU A 222 -6.76 -14.18 -2.31
CA LEU A 222 -5.88 -13.13 -1.81
C LEU A 222 -4.65 -13.01 -2.71
N PHE A 223 -4.16 -11.78 -2.91
CA PHE A 223 -2.81 -11.53 -3.39
C PHE A 223 -1.97 -10.67 -2.43
N VAL A 224 -0.66 -10.81 -2.53
CA VAL A 224 0.35 -9.85 -2.08
C VAL A 224 1.30 -9.59 -3.24
N ALA A 225 1.57 -8.34 -3.57
CA ALA A 225 2.54 -7.98 -4.60
C ALA A 225 3.52 -6.91 -4.09
N LYS A 226 4.77 -6.99 -4.55
CA LYS A 226 5.83 -6.01 -4.28
C LYS A 226 6.19 -5.23 -5.54
N VAL A 227 6.35 -3.93 -5.37
CA VAL A 227 6.80 -2.98 -6.40
C VAL A 227 8.05 -2.29 -5.89
N ASP A 228 9.09 -2.17 -6.72
CA ASP A 228 10.28 -1.42 -6.35
C ASP A 228 10.06 0.10 -6.35
N SER A 229 11.07 0.84 -5.88
CA SER A 229 11.04 2.30 -5.85
C SER A 229 10.88 2.97 -7.23
N SER A 230 11.14 2.24 -8.31
CA SER A 230 11.03 2.68 -9.70
C SER A 230 9.72 2.24 -10.36
N GLY A 231 8.83 1.56 -9.64
CA GLY A 231 7.54 1.10 -10.14
C GLY A 231 7.61 -0.25 -10.86
N ASN A 232 8.66 -1.05 -10.71
CA ASN A 232 8.70 -2.39 -11.30
C ASN A 232 8.10 -3.41 -10.33
N PHE A 233 7.15 -4.21 -10.79
CA PHE A 233 6.66 -5.36 -10.02
C PHE A 233 7.79 -6.39 -9.88
N LEU A 234 8.15 -6.73 -8.64
CA LEU A 234 9.23 -7.65 -8.33
C LEU A 234 8.74 -9.08 -8.08
N PHE A 235 7.64 -9.22 -7.33
CA PHE A 235 7.00 -10.51 -7.10
C PHE A 235 5.52 -10.34 -6.77
N SER A 236 4.79 -11.42 -6.93
CA SER A 236 3.44 -11.59 -6.43
C SER A 236 3.28 -12.98 -5.81
N LYS A 237 2.43 -13.11 -4.79
CA LYS A 237 2.05 -14.38 -4.16
C LYS A 237 0.55 -14.38 -3.87
N SER A 238 -0.11 -15.51 -4.05
CA SER A 238 -1.47 -15.74 -3.56
C SER A 238 -1.45 -16.73 -2.39
N ALA A 239 -2.55 -16.74 -1.64
CA ALA A 239 -2.93 -17.91 -0.86
C ALA A 239 -4.00 -18.67 -1.63
N THR A 240 -3.91 -19.99 -1.57
CA THR A 240 -4.85 -20.86 -2.28
C THR A 240 -5.92 -21.35 -1.32
N GLY A 241 -7.16 -21.03 -1.67
CA GLY A 241 -8.38 -21.55 -1.06
C GLY A 241 -9.43 -21.80 -2.14
N SER A 242 -10.51 -22.46 -1.77
CA SER A 242 -11.56 -22.90 -2.71
C SER A 242 -12.67 -21.88 -2.94
N THR A 243 -12.80 -20.87 -2.08
CA THR A 243 -13.91 -19.89 -2.11
C THR A 243 -13.39 -18.46 -2.05
N PHE A 244 -13.93 -17.60 -1.17
CA PHE A 244 -13.61 -16.17 -1.12
C PHE A 244 -12.61 -15.87 0.00
N ASP A 245 -11.43 -15.43 -0.39
CA ASP A 245 -10.31 -15.12 0.50
C ASP A 245 -9.72 -13.75 0.12
N ALA A 246 -9.40 -12.93 1.12
CA ALA A 246 -8.94 -11.56 0.87
C ALA A 246 -7.93 -11.06 1.90
N GLY A 247 -6.91 -10.35 1.40
CA GLY A 247 -6.03 -9.54 2.25
C GLY A 247 -6.71 -8.23 2.60
N PHE A 248 -6.81 -7.91 3.88
CA PHE A 248 -7.47 -6.70 4.35
C PHE A 248 -6.49 -5.56 4.62
N ASN A 249 -5.38 -5.85 5.29
CA ASN A 249 -4.35 -4.85 5.59
C ASN A 249 -2.95 -5.47 5.50
N ILE A 250 -1.94 -4.63 5.29
CA ILE A 250 -0.54 -5.01 5.16
C ILE A 250 0.34 -4.01 5.91
N ALA A 251 1.32 -4.51 6.65
CA ALA A 251 2.34 -3.72 7.33
C ALA A 251 3.72 -4.28 7.00
N VAL A 252 4.72 -3.42 6.91
CA VAL A 252 6.10 -3.78 6.58
C VAL A 252 7.05 -3.13 7.56
N ASP A 253 8.04 -3.87 8.03
CA ASP A 253 9.10 -3.31 8.87
C ASP A 253 10.25 -2.71 8.04
N SER A 254 11.19 -2.07 8.73
CA SER A 254 12.32 -1.36 8.11
C SER A 254 13.26 -2.25 7.29
N ILE A 255 13.21 -3.58 7.49
CA ILE A 255 14.04 -4.56 6.77
C ILE A 255 13.22 -5.38 5.76
N GLY A 256 11.95 -5.05 5.56
CA GLY A 256 11.09 -5.65 4.53
C GLY A 256 10.33 -6.90 4.96
N ASN A 257 10.23 -7.22 6.25
CA ASN A 257 9.30 -8.27 6.70
C ASN A 257 7.87 -7.78 6.56
N VAL A 258 7.03 -8.56 5.88
CA VAL A 258 5.62 -8.23 5.68
C VAL A 258 4.77 -8.98 6.69
N CYS A 259 3.83 -8.27 7.29
CA CYS A 259 2.69 -8.85 8.00
C CYS A 259 1.42 -8.51 7.23
N ILE A 260 0.59 -9.51 6.97
CA ILE A 260 -0.73 -9.33 6.36
C ILE A 260 -1.80 -9.84 7.31
N VAL A 261 -2.94 -9.16 7.29
CA VAL A 261 -4.16 -9.61 7.95
C VAL A 261 -5.28 -9.69 6.93
N GLY A 262 -6.22 -10.58 7.14
CA GLY A 262 -7.32 -10.77 6.20
C GLY A 262 -8.35 -11.75 6.72
N TYR A 263 -9.24 -12.16 5.83
CA TYR A 263 -10.25 -13.17 6.11
C TYR A 263 -10.30 -14.20 4.99
N TYR A 264 -10.83 -15.37 5.31
CA TYR A 264 -11.00 -16.46 4.37
C TYR A 264 -12.31 -17.21 4.67
N GLN A 265 -13.04 -17.53 3.60
CA GLN A 265 -14.24 -18.37 3.63
C GLN A 265 -13.93 -19.81 3.20
N SER A 266 -12.74 -20.03 2.65
CA SER A 266 -12.29 -21.35 2.25
C SER A 266 -12.19 -22.28 3.46
N SER A 267 -12.52 -23.56 3.30
CA SER A 267 -12.38 -24.57 4.37
C SER A 267 -10.95 -24.70 4.88
N SER A 268 -9.98 -24.37 4.03
CA SER A 268 -8.58 -24.17 4.40
C SER A 268 -7.95 -23.12 3.50
N LEU A 269 -6.95 -22.42 4.02
CA LEU A 269 -6.16 -21.44 3.28
C LEU A 269 -4.69 -21.83 3.33
N THR A 270 -4.04 -21.93 2.17
CA THR A 270 -2.63 -22.32 2.08
C THR A 270 -1.75 -21.16 1.61
N PHE A 271 -0.76 -20.82 2.42
CA PHE A 271 0.31 -19.86 2.13
C PHE A 271 1.65 -20.59 2.06
N GLY A 272 2.20 -20.76 0.84
CA GLY A 272 3.44 -21.52 0.66
C GLY A 272 3.27 -22.96 1.17
N SER A 273 4.04 -23.34 2.20
CA SER A 273 3.94 -24.66 2.85
C SER A 273 3.03 -24.71 4.08
N THR A 274 2.45 -23.57 4.47
CA THR A 274 1.60 -23.48 5.68
C THR A 274 0.13 -23.50 5.27
N THR A 275 -0.65 -24.40 5.86
CA THR A 275 -2.10 -24.48 5.67
C THR A 275 -2.79 -24.24 7.01
N ILE A 276 -3.79 -23.37 7.01
CA ILE A 276 -4.69 -23.14 8.15
C ILE A 276 -6.10 -23.61 7.78
N SER A 277 -6.86 -24.08 8.77
CA SER A 277 -8.22 -24.59 8.58
C SER A 277 -9.24 -23.61 9.13
N ASN A 278 -10.34 -23.44 8.40
CA ASN A 278 -11.48 -22.63 8.81
C ASN A 278 -12.42 -23.48 9.69
N SER A 279 -12.89 -22.90 10.80
CA SER A 279 -13.81 -23.54 11.75
C SER A 279 -15.25 -22.99 11.69
N GLY A 280 -15.56 -22.13 10.72
CA GLY A 280 -16.88 -21.52 10.52
C GLY A 280 -17.10 -21.01 9.08
N ASP A 281 -17.96 -20.00 8.93
CA ASP A 281 -18.27 -19.40 7.62
C ASP A 281 -17.16 -18.46 7.14
N VAL A 282 -16.55 -17.71 8.06
CA VAL A 282 -15.47 -16.74 7.81
C VAL A 282 -14.52 -16.77 8.99
N ASP A 283 -13.23 -17.01 8.75
CA ASP A 283 -12.18 -16.87 9.76
C ASP A 283 -11.21 -15.75 9.40
N LEU A 284 -10.62 -15.14 10.44
CA LEU A 284 -9.55 -14.15 10.30
C LEU A 284 -8.18 -14.83 10.33
N PHE A 285 -7.21 -14.25 9.65
CA PHE A 285 -5.81 -14.68 9.75
C PHE A 285 -4.85 -13.51 9.95
N VAL A 286 -3.70 -13.82 10.53
CA VAL A 286 -2.50 -12.98 10.54
C VAL A 286 -1.37 -13.83 10.00
N ALA A 287 -0.70 -13.38 8.95
CA ALA A 287 0.45 -14.09 8.38
C ALA A 287 1.65 -13.16 8.30
N LYS A 288 2.81 -13.65 8.78
CA LYS A 288 4.10 -13.02 8.57
C LYS A 288 4.78 -13.68 7.37
N LEU A 289 5.05 -12.90 6.34
CA LEU A 289 5.82 -13.30 5.17
C LEU A 289 7.27 -12.90 5.37
N SER A 290 8.14 -13.88 5.61
CA SER A 290 9.58 -13.67 5.49
C SER A 290 9.96 -13.84 4.02
N PHE A 291 10.32 -12.76 3.34
CA PHE A 291 11.04 -12.88 2.08
C PHE A 291 12.47 -13.18 2.46
N ALA A 292 12.85 -14.46 2.42
CA ALA A 292 14.27 -14.79 2.42
C ALA A 292 14.87 -14.04 1.22
N THR A 293 15.64 -12.98 1.49
CA THR A 293 16.60 -12.48 0.52
C THR A 293 17.56 -13.63 0.29
N GLY A 294 17.36 -14.38 -0.78
CA GLY A 294 18.31 -15.39 -1.21
C GLY A 294 19.62 -14.68 -1.50
N LEU A 295 20.51 -14.61 -0.51
CA LEU A 295 21.92 -14.63 -0.83
C LEU A 295 22.14 -16.04 -1.36
N ASN A 296 22.47 -16.15 -2.64
CA ASN A 296 23.00 -17.39 -3.16
C ASN A 296 24.24 -17.70 -2.32
N ASP A 297 24.28 -18.87 -1.68
CA ASP A 297 25.55 -19.39 -1.19
C ASP A 297 26.46 -19.57 -2.40
N VAL A 298 27.43 -18.67 -2.57
CA VAL A 298 28.54 -18.89 -3.49
C VAL A 298 29.45 -19.91 -2.83
N SER A 299 29.14 -21.18 -3.04
CA SER A 299 30.10 -22.25 -2.76
C SER A 299 31.15 -22.22 -3.86
N SER A 300 32.28 -21.55 -3.61
CA SER A 300 33.48 -21.83 -4.39
C SER A 300 34.04 -23.17 -3.89
N ASN A 301 34.08 -24.18 -4.75
CA ASN A 301 34.84 -25.42 -4.51
C ASN A 301 36.36 -25.19 -4.64
N GLU A 302 36.85 -24.03 -4.18
CA GLU A 302 38.27 -23.75 -4.13
C GLU A 302 38.81 -24.29 -2.81
N ASN A 303 39.59 -25.36 -2.89
CA ASN A 303 40.38 -25.84 -1.77
C ASN A 303 41.36 -24.74 -1.37
N LEU A 304 41.14 -24.12 -0.20
CA LEU A 304 42.10 -23.19 0.37
C LEU A 304 43.31 -23.99 0.89
N ILE A 305 44.42 -23.98 0.14
CA ILE A 305 45.69 -24.57 0.57
C ILE A 305 46.58 -23.45 1.11
N ALA A 306 46.87 -23.48 2.41
CA ALA A 306 47.79 -22.56 3.06
C ALA A 306 49.16 -23.23 3.30
N PHE A 307 50.26 -22.48 3.17
CA PHE A 307 51.63 -22.96 3.44
C PHE A 307 52.35 -22.05 4.45
N PRO A 308 53.22 -22.61 5.32
CA PRO A 308 53.55 -24.04 5.43
C PRO A 308 52.42 -24.86 6.07
N ASN A 309 52.18 -26.06 5.54
CA ASN A 309 51.29 -27.07 6.14
C ASN A 309 52.11 -28.37 6.31
N PRO A 310 52.34 -28.85 7.55
CA PRO A 310 51.79 -28.38 8.82
C PRO A 310 52.33 -27.01 9.24
N SER A 311 51.50 -26.21 9.92
CA SER A 311 51.93 -24.99 10.62
C SER A 311 51.87 -25.21 12.14
N ASN A 312 52.78 -24.56 12.88
CA ASN A 312 52.78 -24.56 14.36
C ASN A 312 52.26 -23.22 14.92
N GLY A 313 51.41 -22.50 14.19
CA GLY A 313 50.97 -21.15 14.58
C GLY A 313 49.65 -20.71 13.95
N SER A 314 49.18 -19.53 14.35
CA SER A 314 47.99 -18.88 13.79
C SER A 314 48.30 -18.26 12.43
N PHE A 315 47.38 -18.37 11.48
CA PHE A 315 47.40 -17.58 10.26
C PHE A 315 46.14 -16.73 10.17
N TYR A 316 46.26 -15.59 9.48
CA TYR A 316 45.15 -14.67 9.24
C TYR A 316 44.60 -14.91 7.84
N LEU A 317 43.29 -15.08 7.74
CA LEU A 317 42.58 -14.94 6.48
C LEU A 317 41.89 -13.58 6.48
N ASP A 318 42.39 -12.68 5.63
CA ASP A 318 41.77 -11.38 5.40
C ASP A 318 40.83 -11.50 4.20
N HIS A 319 39.53 -11.45 4.44
CA HIS A 319 38.54 -11.35 3.38
C HIS A 319 38.14 -9.88 3.21
N ARG A 320 38.34 -9.32 2.01
CA ARG A 320 37.95 -7.95 1.70
C ARG A 320 36.61 -7.93 1.01
N PHE A 321 35.67 -7.21 1.58
CA PHE A 321 34.39 -6.92 0.94
C PHE A 321 34.17 -5.40 0.98
N ASP A 322 34.24 -4.79 -0.21
CA ASP A 322 34.17 -3.33 -0.40
C ASP A 322 35.19 -2.58 0.50
N LYS A 323 34.74 -1.67 1.38
CA LYS A 323 35.61 -0.88 2.29
C LYS A 323 35.95 -1.58 3.61
N TYR A 324 35.41 -2.77 3.87
CA TYR A 324 35.59 -3.47 5.14
C TYR A 324 36.55 -4.65 5.00
N VAL A 325 37.41 -4.83 6.00
CA VAL A 325 38.32 -5.98 6.12
C VAL A 325 37.85 -6.83 7.28
N PHE A 326 37.41 -8.05 6.98
CA PHE A 326 37.09 -9.04 7.99
C PHE A 326 38.32 -9.94 8.17
N ARG A 327 38.85 -9.93 9.40
CA ARG A 327 40.01 -10.73 9.76
C ARG A 327 39.57 -11.89 10.64
N TYR A 328 39.79 -13.10 10.15
CA TYR A 328 39.52 -14.33 10.89
C TYR A 328 40.83 -14.85 11.47
N ILE A 329 40.81 -15.22 12.75
CA ILE A 329 41.90 -15.93 13.41
C ILE A 329 41.50 -17.39 13.47
N MET A 330 42.22 -18.24 12.74
CA MET A 330 42.02 -19.68 12.81
C MET A 330 43.11 -20.32 13.66
N PHE A 331 42.68 -21.22 14.55
CA PHE A 331 43.54 -22.05 15.39
C PHE A 331 43.43 -23.49 14.89
N LEU A 332 44.56 -24.12 14.59
CA LEU A 332 44.62 -25.56 14.45
C LEU A 332 44.88 -26.12 15.85
N ALA A 333 43.84 -26.68 16.48
CA ALA A 333 44.00 -27.49 17.67
C ALA A 333 44.51 -28.87 17.23
N ASN A 334 45.68 -29.27 17.73
CA ASN A 334 46.18 -30.64 17.59
C ASN A 334 45.27 -31.64 18.30
#